data_AF-A0A7X6TCP7-F1
#
_entry.id   AF-A0A7X6TCP7-F1
#
_cell.length_a   1.000
_cell.length_b   1.000
_cell.length_c   1.000
_cell.angle_alpha   90.00
_cell.angle_beta   90.00
_cell.angle_gamma   90.00
#
_symmetry.space_group_name_H-M   'P 1'
#
loop_
_entity.id
_entity.type
_entity.pdbx_description
1 polymer ?
#
loop_
_entity_poly.entity_id
_entity_poly.type
_entity_poly.pdbx_seq_one_letter_code
_entity_poly.pdbx_strand_id
1 'polypeptide(L)'
;MILAALFFSYGLQAQPINPNPGQTSAPSPNPGPYSAYLFAYFTGNRIDQEAVHNAISADGYNYLALNNNKPVLNSSEISSTGGVRDPHILRGEDGNTFYMVLTDMVSAKGWSSNRAMVLLKSTDLINWQSSVVNIQKKYPN
;
A
#
# COMPACT_ATOMS: atom_id res chain seq x y z
N MET A 1 -10.34 -6.31 4.87
CA MET A 1 -10.06 -5.53 3.65
C MET A 1 -10.20 -4.06 4.02
N ILE A 2 -9.10 -3.40 4.38
CA ILE A 2 -9.11 -1.97 4.73
C ILE A 2 -8.55 -1.23 3.52
N LEU A 3 -9.39 -0.44 2.86
CA LEU A 3 -9.02 0.46 1.79
C LEU A 3 -8.33 1.66 2.44
N ALA A 4 -7.01 1.81 2.27
CA ALA A 4 -6.31 3.01 2.70
C ALA A 4 -6.54 4.11 1.65
N ALA A 5 -7.52 4.98 1.89
CA ALA A 5 -7.71 6.21 1.13
C ALA A 5 -6.96 7.34 1.85
N LEU A 6 -5.90 7.87 1.23
CA LEU A 6 -5.16 9.03 1.72
C LEU A 6 -5.91 10.30 1.28
N PHE A 7 -6.34 11.14 2.23
CA PHE A 7 -7.02 12.42 1.97
C PHE A 7 -6.18 13.59 2.51
N PHE A 8 -6.09 14.70 1.76
CA PHE A 8 -5.40 15.95 2.14
C PHE A 8 -6.41 17.11 2.23
N SER A 9 -6.16 18.08 3.13
CA SER A 9 -6.92 19.34 3.22
C SER A 9 -6.01 20.54 3.49
N TYR A 10 -6.11 21.61 2.69
CA TYR A 10 -5.80 22.98 3.10
C TYR A 10 -6.60 24.01 2.27
N GLY A 11 -7.14 25.03 2.95
CA GLY A 11 -7.44 26.36 2.42
C GLY A 11 -8.87 26.64 1.95
N LEU A 12 -9.68 27.29 2.79
CA LEU A 12 -10.95 27.92 2.38
C LEU A 12 -10.67 29.08 1.41
N GLN A 13 -11.14 28.97 0.16
CA GLN A 13 -11.34 30.12 -0.72
C GLN A 13 -12.81 30.20 -1.11
N ALA A 14 -13.45 31.33 -0.79
CA ALA A 14 -14.86 31.58 -1.06
C ALA A 14 -15.15 31.50 -2.57
N GLN A 15 -16.15 30.69 -2.93
CA GLN A 15 -16.59 30.52 -4.32
C GLN A 15 -17.62 31.62 -4.69
N PRO A 16 -17.59 32.17 -5.92
CA PRO A 16 -18.60 33.12 -6.36
C PRO A 16 -19.99 32.46 -6.49
N ILE A 17 -21.03 33.22 -6.10
CA ILE A 17 -22.45 32.83 -6.19
C ILE A 17 -22.90 32.66 -7.64
N ASN A 18 -23.41 31.47 -7.97
CA ASN A 18 -23.89 31.09 -9.31
C ASN A 18 -25.37 31.50 -9.49
N PRO A 19 -25.75 32.25 -10.56
CA PRO A 19 -27.12 32.79 -10.73
C PRO A 19 -28.19 31.79 -11.19
N ASN A 20 -27.90 30.49 -11.35
CA ASN A 20 -28.87 29.48 -11.79
C ASN A 20 -29.14 28.40 -10.72
N PRO A 21 -30.27 28.46 -9.98
CA PRO A 21 -30.55 27.56 -8.85
C PRO A 21 -31.02 26.14 -9.26
N GLY A 22 -30.99 25.78 -10.55
CA GLY A 22 -31.59 24.54 -11.07
C GLY A 22 -30.63 23.48 -11.65
N GLN A 23 -29.32 23.70 -11.61
CA GLN A 23 -28.32 22.71 -12.06
C GLN A 23 -27.46 22.28 -10.88
N THR A 24 -27.92 21.30 -10.11
CA THR A 24 -27.04 20.57 -9.19
C THR A 24 -26.19 19.60 -10.02
N SER A 25 -25.14 20.11 -10.68
CA SER A 25 -24.04 19.25 -11.07
C SER A 25 -23.50 18.62 -9.79
N ALA A 26 -23.64 17.29 -9.65
CA ALA A 26 -22.90 16.57 -8.63
C ALA A 26 -21.44 17.05 -8.68
N PRO A 27 -20.79 17.31 -7.54
CA PRO A 27 -19.43 17.83 -7.56
C PRO A 27 -18.59 16.84 -8.38
N SER A 28 -18.11 17.28 -9.54
CA SER A 28 -17.08 16.56 -10.26
C SER A 28 -15.94 16.37 -9.26
N PRO A 29 -15.52 15.14 -8.94
CA PRO A 29 -14.38 14.95 -8.07
C PRO A 29 -13.22 15.56 -8.84
N ASN A 30 -12.86 16.80 -8.48
CA ASN A 30 -11.66 17.43 -8.99
C ASN A 30 -10.56 16.61 -8.33
N PRO A 31 -9.94 15.64 -9.05
CA PRO A 31 -8.85 14.91 -8.45
C PRO A 31 -7.83 15.99 -8.13
N GLY A 32 -7.23 15.99 -6.95
CA GLY A 32 -6.07 16.84 -6.71
C GLY A 32 -4.94 16.53 -7.72
N PRO A 33 -3.68 16.81 -7.42
CA PRO A 33 -2.55 16.44 -8.30
C PRO A 33 -2.36 14.91 -8.50
N TYR A 34 -3.29 14.06 -8.07
CA TYR A 34 -3.20 12.60 -8.11
C TYR A 34 -4.19 12.02 -9.11
N SER A 35 -3.72 11.08 -9.93
CA SER A 35 -4.45 10.57 -11.10
C SER A 35 -4.83 9.08 -11.02
N ALA A 36 -4.41 8.36 -9.98
CA ALA A 36 -4.64 6.92 -9.85
C ALA A 36 -4.57 6.41 -8.41
N TYR A 37 -5.11 5.22 -8.19
CA TYR A 37 -5.03 4.41 -6.99
C TYR A 37 -3.98 3.32 -7.16
N LEU A 38 -3.18 3.08 -6.12
CA LEU A 38 -2.27 1.93 -6.03
C LEU A 38 -2.89 0.87 -5.11
N PHE A 39 -2.85 -0.39 -5.54
CA PHE A 39 -3.19 -1.53 -4.72
C PHE A 39 -1.98 -2.45 -4.58
N ALA A 40 -1.48 -2.59 -3.36
CA ALA A 40 -0.48 -3.57 -3.00
C ALA A 40 -1.18 -4.83 -2.48
N TYR A 41 -0.77 -6.01 -2.95
CA TYR A 41 -1.41 -7.29 -2.62
C TYR A 41 -0.43 -8.46 -2.67
N PHE A 42 -0.90 -9.65 -2.31
CA PHE A 42 -0.21 -10.94 -2.48
C PHE A 42 -1.20 -11.93 -3.12
N THR A 43 -0.72 -13.04 -3.69
CA THR A 43 -1.52 -13.87 -4.61
C THR A 43 -1.98 -15.21 -4.05
N GLY A 44 -1.56 -15.60 -2.84
CA GLY A 44 -1.91 -16.91 -2.28
C GLY A 44 -1.14 -17.28 -1.01
N ASN A 45 -1.04 -18.59 -0.76
CA ASN A 45 -0.53 -19.17 0.49
C ASN A 45 0.76 -19.99 0.31
N ARG A 46 1.31 -20.04 -0.91
CA ARG A 46 2.60 -20.66 -1.21
C ARG A 46 3.70 -19.61 -1.10
N ILE A 47 4.94 -20.05 -0.84
CA ILE A 47 6.09 -19.15 -0.66
C ILE A 47 6.32 -18.18 -1.84
N ASP A 48 6.07 -18.64 -3.08
CA ASP A 48 6.18 -17.83 -4.29
C ASP A 48 4.96 -16.94 -4.57
N GLN A 49 3.87 -17.11 -3.80
CA GLN A 49 2.65 -16.31 -3.87
C GLN A 49 2.53 -15.29 -2.72
N GLU A 50 3.24 -15.55 -1.62
CA GLU A 50 3.40 -14.67 -0.46
C GLU A 50 4.54 -13.68 -0.74
N ALA A 51 4.28 -12.84 -1.73
CA ALA A 51 5.17 -11.79 -2.17
C ALA A 51 4.34 -10.54 -2.49
N VAL A 52 5.00 -9.37 -2.50
CA VAL A 52 4.32 -8.11 -2.82
C VAL A 52 4.12 -8.01 -4.33
N HIS A 53 2.88 -7.78 -4.75
CA HIS A 53 2.47 -7.41 -6.09
C HIS A 53 1.80 -6.04 -6.03
N ASN A 54 1.85 -5.29 -7.13
CA ASN A 54 1.19 -3.99 -7.25
C ASN A 54 0.23 -3.97 -8.45
N ALA A 55 -0.84 -3.20 -8.33
CA ALA A 55 -1.77 -2.88 -9.40
C ALA A 55 -2.17 -1.41 -9.33
N ILE A 56 -2.53 -0.82 -10.46
CA ILE A 56 -3.01 0.57 -10.53
C ILE A 56 -4.44 0.63 -11.06
N SER A 57 -5.19 1.63 -10.63
CA SER A 57 -6.54 1.89 -11.12
C SER A 57 -6.78 3.38 -11.27
N ALA A 58 -7.43 3.80 -12.36
CA ALA A 58 -7.84 5.19 -12.54
C ALA A 58 -9.17 5.49 -11.80
N ASP A 59 -10.00 4.48 -11.57
CA ASP A 59 -11.37 4.62 -11.06
C ASP A 59 -11.60 3.96 -9.68
N GLY A 60 -10.63 3.20 -9.18
CA GLY A 60 -10.72 2.44 -7.93
C GLY A 60 -11.51 1.14 -8.03
N TYR A 61 -12.02 0.78 -9.22
CA TYR A 61 -12.79 -0.45 -9.47
C TYR A 61 -12.03 -1.44 -10.36
N ASN A 62 -11.40 -0.93 -11.41
CA ASN A 62 -10.70 -1.72 -12.40
C ASN A 62 -9.19 -1.59 -12.19
N TYR A 63 -8.55 -2.67 -11.77
CA TYR A 63 -7.13 -2.70 -11.47
C TYR A 63 -6.32 -3.42 -12.54
N LEU A 64 -5.29 -2.76 -13.04
CA LEU A 64 -4.28 -3.33 -13.92
C LEU A 64 -3.09 -3.79 -13.08
N ALA A 65 -2.81 -5.09 -13.06
CA ALA A 65 -1.62 -5.63 -12.43
C ALA A 65 -0.34 -5.08 -13.09
N LEU A 66 0.57 -4.56 -12.28
CA LEU A 66 1.87 -4.09 -12.73
C LEU A 66 2.86 -5.27 -12.85
N ASN A 67 3.99 -5.02 -13.50
CA ASN A 67 5.10 -5.97 -13.63
C ASN A 67 4.69 -7.36 -14.18
N ASN A 68 3.74 -7.40 -15.12
CA ASN A 68 3.16 -8.66 -15.64
C ASN A 68 2.62 -9.58 -14.52
N ASN A 69 2.10 -8.99 -13.45
CA ASN A 69 1.66 -9.69 -12.23
C ASN A 69 2.76 -10.55 -11.58
N LYS A 70 4.04 -10.17 -11.75
CA LYS A 70 5.17 -10.76 -11.02
C LYS A 70 5.43 -9.97 -9.74
N PRO A 71 6.01 -10.60 -8.70
CA PRO A 71 6.43 -9.90 -7.49
C PRO A 71 7.29 -8.67 -7.79
N VAL A 72 7.07 -7.58 -7.06
CA VAL A 72 7.83 -6.33 -7.19
C VAL A 72 9.02 -6.25 -6.23
N LEU A 73 9.11 -7.19 -5.28
CA LEU A 73 10.18 -7.31 -4.30
C LEU A 73 10.61 -8.77 -4.17
N ASN A 74 11.90 -8.99 -3.90
CA ASN A 74 12.39 -10.31 -3.54
C ASN A 74 12.13 -10.57 -2.04
N SER A 75 11.09 -11.32 -1.71
CA SER A 75 10.68 -11.60 -0.32
C SER A 75 11.79 -12.22 0.52
N SER A 76 12.69 -13.01 -0.07
CA SER A 76 13.80 -13.65 0.67
C SER A 76 14.88 -12.67 1.12
N GLU A 77 15.00 -11.51 0.48
CA GLU A 77 15.98 -10.48 0.84
C GLU A 77 15.48 -9.56 1.96
N ILE A 78 14.16 -9.48 2.16
CA ILE A 78 13.54 -8.52 3.09
C ILE A 78 12.87 -9.19 4.29
N SER A 79 12.76 -10.52 4.33
CA SER A 79 12.05 -11.26 5.37
C SER A 79 12.89 -12.40 5.93
N SER A 80 12.62 -12.78 7.18
CA SER A 80 13.29 -13.90 7.84
C SER A 80 12.68 -15.26 7.47
N THR A 81 11.41 -15.31 7.08
CA THR A 81 10.74 -16.56 6.69
C THR A 81 10.90 -16.91 5.20
N GLY A 82 11.29 -15.93 4.38
CA GLY A 82 11.37 -16.03 2.91
C GLY A 82 10.11 -15.57 2.19
N GLY A 83 9.02 -15.25 2.90
CA GLY A 83 7.75 -14.77 2.35
C GLY A 83 7.20 -13.58 3.13
N VAL A 84 6.35 -12.81 2.48
CA VAL A 84 5.69 -11.62 3.05
C VAL A 84 4.23 -11.54 2.63
N ARG A 85 3.38 -10.98 3.50
CA ARG A 85 1.94 -10.86 3.26
C ARG A 85 1.36 -9.57 3.79
N ASP A 86 0.09 -9.36 3.44
CA ASP A 86 -0.78 -8.30 3.97
C ASP A 86 -0.17 -6.90 3.84
N PRO A 87 0.26 -6.49 2.63
CA PRO A 87 0.91 -5.20 2.47
C PRO A 87 0.00 -4.05 2.85
N HIS A 88 0.48 -3.20 3.78
CA HIS A 88 -0.16 -1.96 4.15
C HIS A 88 0.78 -0.80 3.83
N ILE A 89 0.40 0.06 2.88
CA ILE A 89 1.22 1.17 2.40
C ILE A 89 0.60 2.53 2.74
N LEU A 90 1.44 3.48 3.13
CA LEU A 90 1.08 4.86 3.42
C LEU A 90 2.12 5.83 2.85
N ARG A 91 1.66 7.02 2.45
CA ARG A 91 2.53 8.14 2.10
C ARG A 91 2.79 8.95 3.38
N GLY A 92 4.03 9.37 3.58
CA GLY A 92 4.41 10.27 4.66
C GLY A 92 3.84 11.67 4.45
N GLU A 93 3.76 12.43 5.54
CA GLU A 93 3.30 13.82 5.54
C GLU A 93 4.17 14.73 4.65
N ASP A 94 5.43 14.36 4.42
CA ASP A 94 6.35 15.06 3.53
C ASP A 94 5.95 14.99 2.05
N GLY A 95 4.93 14.19 1.70
CA GLY A 95 4.44 14.00 0.34
C GLY A 95 5.34 13.13 -0.56
N ASN A 96 6.56 12.80 -0.11
CA ASN A 96 7.62 12.21 -0.93
C ASN A 96 8.09 10.84 -0.43
N THR A 97 7.86 10.52 0.83
CA THR A 97 8.23 9.23 1.42
C THR A 97 7.02 8.28 1.42
N PHE A 98 7.28 7.01 1.19
CA PHE A 98 6.33 5.91 1.32
C PHE A 98 6.83 4.91 2.34
N TYR A 99 5.92 4.45 3.19
CA TYR A 99 6.16 3.40 4.15
C TYR A 99 5.25 2.23 3.86
N MET A 100 5.77 1.02 3.95
CA MET A 100 4.98 -0.20 3.84
C MET A 100 5.28 -1.13 5.01
N VAL A 101 4.25 -1.71 5.60
CA VAL A 101 4.36 -2.75 6.63
C VAL A 101 3.84 -4.06 6.05
N LEU A 102 4.58 -5.13 6.27
CA LEU A 102 4.22 -6.49 5.86
C LEU A 102 4.29 -7.44 7.05
N THR A 103 3.50 -8.50 7.01
CA THR A 103 3.70 -9.68 7.87
C THR A 103 4.85 -10.52 7.29
N ASP A 104 5.89 -10.78 8.07
CA ASP A 104 6.95 -11.75 7.73
C ASP A 104 6.40 -13.16 8.00
N MET A 105 6.03 -13.87 6.94
CA MET A 105 5.27 -15.12 7.06
C MET A 105 5.41 -15.99 5.80
N VAL A 106 5.44 -17.32 6.04
CA VAL A 106 5.04 -18.30 5.03
C VAL A 106 3.92 -19.17 5.59
N SER A 107 2.68 -19.05 5.09
CA SER A 107 1.52 -19.74 5.69
C SER A 107 1.55 -21.25 5.51
N ALA A 108 2.22 -21.76 4.47
CA ALA A 108 2.52 -23.18 4.32
C ALA A 108 3.37 -23.77 5.47
N LYS A 109 4.09 -22.92 6.23
CA LYS A 109 4.80 -23.31 7.48
C LYS A 109 3.88 -23.31 8.71
N GLY A 110 2.58 -23.04 8.55
CA GLY A 110 1.58 -22.93 9.60
C GLY A 110 1.36 -21.49 10.09
N TRP A 111 0.23 -21.25 10.76
CA TRP A 111 -0.16 -19.91 11.27
C TRP A 111 0.73 -19.38 12.40
N SER A 112 1.64 -20.20 12.93
CA SER A 112 2.65 -19.77 13.89
C SER A 112 3.86 -19.08 13.27
N SER A 113 3.94 -18.97 11.92
CA SER A 113 5.08 -18.38 11.22
C SER A 113 5.07 -16.84 11.12
N ASN A 114 4.05 -16.16 11.67
CA ASN A 114 3.83 -14.71 11.57
C ASN A 114 4.40 -13.90 12.76
N ARG A 115 5.64 -14.18 13.17
CA ARG A 115 6.23 -13.61 14.41
C ARG A 115 7.01 -12.31 14.20
N ALA A 116 7.16 -11.86 12.97
CA ALA A 116 7.90 -10.68 12.62
C ALA A 116 7.10 -9.77 11.69
N MET A 117 7.48 -8.49 11.71
CA MET A 117 7.01 -7.48 10.76
C MET A 117 8.20 -7.08 9.87
N VAL A 118 7.92 -6.87 8.58
CA VAL A 118 8.86 -6.19 7.68
C VAL A 118 8.40 -4.75 7.53
N LEU A 119 9.30 -3.82 7.82
CA LEU A 119 9.10 -2.38 7.63
C LEU A 119 9.90 -1.94 6.42
N LEU A 120 9.23 -1.32 5.46
CA LEU A 120 9.82 -0.83 4.23
C LEU A 120 9.68 0.70 4.13
N LYS A 121 10.70 1.36 3.59
CA LYS A 121 10.71 2.79 3.27
C LYS A 121 11.21 3.02 1.84
N SER A 122 10.53 3.88 1.09
CA SER A 122 10.90 4.26 -0.29
C SER A 122 10.55 5.71 -0.57
N THR A 123 11.15 6.32 -1.59
CA THR A 123 10.76 7.63 -2.13
C THR A 123 10.23 7.55 -3.57
N ASP A 124 10.25 6.36 -4.18
CA ASP A 124 9.91 6.15 -5.59
C ASP A 124 9.01 4.93 -5.84
N LEU A 125 8.60 4.21 -4.77
CA LEU A 125 7.80 2.97 -4.79
C LEU A 125 8.49 1.77 -5.48
N ILE A 126 9.73 1.92 -5.92
CA ILE A 126 10.50 0.91 -6.65
C ILE A 126 11.64 0.40 -5.77
N ASN A 127 12.44 1.32 -5.23
CA ASN A 127 13.59 1.02 -4.39
C ASN A 127 13.19 1.11 -2.92
N TRP A 128 13.31 0.01 -2.19
CA TRP A 128 12.86 -0.10 -0.82
C TRP A 128 14.03 -0.44 0.12
N GLN A 129 14.17 0.36 1.18
CA GLN A 129 14.96 -0.01 2.34
C GLN A 129 14.10 -0.89 3.25
N SER A 130 14.67 -1.96 3.80
CA SER A 130 13.95 -2.92 4.64
C SER A 130 14.53 -3.00 6.06
N SER A 131 13.65 -3.28 7.03
CA SER A 131 14.02 -3.66 8.39
C SER A 131 13.05 -4.72 8.90
N VAL A 132 13.59 -5.78 9.52
CA VAL A 132 12.80 -6.86 10.10
C VAL A 132 12.75 -6.71 11.61
N VAL A 133 11.54 -6.71 12.17
CA VAL A 133 11.31 -6.71 13.62
C VAL A 133 10.62 -8.01 14.01
N ASN A 134 11.40 -8.96 14.51
CA ASN A 134 10.84 -10.15 15.19
C ASN A 134 10.57 -9.81 16.65
N ILE A 135 9.29 -9.69 17.02
CA ILE A 135 8.87 -9.18 18.32
C ILE A 135 9.36 -10.12 19.44
N GLN A 136 9.20 -11.42 19.28
CA GLN A 136 9.57 -12.42 20.28
C GLN A 136 11.09 -12.44 20.54
N LYS A 137 11.89 -12.27 19.49
CA LYS A 137 13.35 -12.23 19.62
C LYS A 137 13.85 -10.89 20.17
N LYS A 138 13.20 -9.78 19.80
CA LYS A 138 13.60 -8.43 20.21
C LYS A 138 13.20 -8.10 21.65
N TYR A 139 12.06 -8.63 22.10
CA TYR A 139 11.51 -8.41 23.44
C TYR A 139 11.20 -9.78 24.09
N PRO A 140 12.23 -10.48 24.59
CA PRO A 140 12.06 -11.84 25.08
C PRO A 140 11.31 -11.96 26.42
N ASN A 141 11.03 -10.86 27.13
CA ASN A 141 10.24 -10.82 28.38
C ASN A 141 9.59 -9.44 28.58
#